data_AF-A0A943MMF9-F1
#
_entry.id   AF-A0A943MMF9-F1
#
_cell.length_a   1.000
_cell.length_b   1.000
_cell.length_c   1.000
_cell.angle_alpha   90.00
_cell.angle_beta   90.00
_cell.angle_gamma   90.00
#
_symmetry.space_group_name_H-M   'P 1'
#
loop_
_entity.id
_entity.type
_entity.pdbx_description
1 polymer ?
#
loop_
_entity_poly.entity_id
_entity_poly.type
_entity_poly.pdbx_seq_one_letter_code
_entity_poly.pdbx_strand_id
1 'polypeptide(L)' 'KEQVIHLLEELSEQISMHDFRVVWGTTHTNVIFDVCVPFDFQWSDSELIQRISQGISRLDPTYFTVLTVDHDYVPHLAKK' A
#
# COMPACT_ATOMS: atom_id res chain seq x y z
N LYS A 1 11.94 -0.98 -2.78
CA LYS A 1 11.39 -0.13 -1.70
C LYS A 1 11.06 1.26 -2.21
N GLU A 2 12.02 2.04 -2.70
CA GLU A 2 11.80 3.43 -3.18
C GLU A 2 10.73 3.55 -4.27
N GLN A 3 10.73 2.66 -5.27
CA GLN A 3 9.71 2.67 -6.32
C GLN A 3 8.29 2.42 -5.78
N VAL A 4 8.16 1.64 -4.69
CA VAL A 4 6.85 1.39 -4.05
C VAL A 4 6.42 2.63 -3.26
N ILE A 5 7.35 3.31 -2.58
CA ILE A 5 7.05 4.58 -1.90
C ILE A 5 6.53 5.61 -2.89
N HIS A 6 7.25 5.83 -4.00
CA HIS A 6 6.81 6.77 -5.03
C HIS A 6 5.45 6.41 -5.62
N LEU A 7 5.19 5.13 -5.88
CA LEU A 7 3.87 4.68 -6.33
C LEU A 7 2.76 5.04 -5.33
N LEU A 8 3.00 4.87 -4.02
CA LEU A 8 2.02 5.20 -2.99
C LEU A 8 1.80 6.72 -2.88
N GLU A 9 2.86 7.51 -2.97
CA GLU A 9 2.80 8.98 -3.00
C GLU A 9 1.99 9.49 -4.22
N GLU A 10 2.16 8.88 -5.40
CA GLU A 10 1.38 9.21 -6.60
C GLU A 10 -0.11 8.87 -6.46
N LEU A 11 -0.45 7.84 -5.67
CA LEU A 11 -1.84 7.47 -5.39
C LEU A 11 -2.46 8.44 -4.38
N SER A 12 -1.82 8.64 -3.24
CA SER A 12 -2.26 9.60 -2.22
C SER A 12 -1.19 9.81 -1.15
N GLU A 13 -0.93 11.06 -0.79
CA GLU A 13 -0.06 11.42 0.34
C GLU A 13 -0.58 10.95 1.71
N GLN A 14 -1.85 10.52 1.80
CA GLN A 14 -2.44 10.01 3.03
C GLN A 14 -2.13 8.52 3.26
N ILE A 15 -1.53 7.83 2.29
CA ILE A 15 -1.13 6.44 2.43
C ILE A 15 0.27 6.39 3.01
N SER A 16 0.40 5.82 4.20
CA SER A 16 1.70 5.53 4.81
C SER A 16 2.05 4.05 4.64
N MET A 17 3.33 3.74 4.43
CA MET A 17 3.80 2.36 4.29
C MET A 17 4.65 1.96 5.49
N HIS A 18 4.34 0.80 6.06
CA HIS A 18 5.07 0.18 7.16
C HIS A 18 5.57 -1.21 6.76
N ASP A 19 6.60 -1.67 7.47
CA ASP A 19 7.16 -3.02 7.39
C ASP A 19 7.33 -3.60 5.97
N PHE A 20 8.21 -3.00 5.17
CA PHE A 20 8.50 -3.44 3.81
C PHE A 20 9.46 -4.62 3.77
N ARG A 21 9.06 -5.70 3.09
CA ARG A 21 9.81 -6.94 2.91
C ARG A 21 9.71 -7.46 1.48
N VAL A 22 10.73 -8.21 1.06
CA VAL A 22 10.80 -8.83 -0.27
C VAL A 22 11.21 -10.28 -0.11
N VAL A 23 10.43 -11.19 -0.70
CA VAL A 23 10.74 -12.62 -0.75
C VAL A 23 10.91 -13.03 -2.20
N TRP A 24 12.13 -13.43 -2.55
CA TRP A 24 12.49 -13.85 -3.89
C TRP A 24 12.12 -15.32 -4.11
N GLY A 25 11.21 -15.58 -5.04
CA GLY A 25 10.91 -16.92 -5.52
C GLY A 25 11.59 -17.20 -6.86
N THR A 26 11.57 -18.46 -7.29
CA THR A 26 12.12 -18.88 -8.58
C THR A 26 11.30 -18.41 -9.78
N THR A 27 10.00 -18.16 -9.59
CA THR A 27 9.07 -17.76 -10.67
C THR A 27 8.50 -16.35 -10.49
N HIS A 28 8.45 -15.85 -9.26
CA HIS A 28 7.91 -14.53 -8.92
C HIS A 28 8.52 -14.03 -7.62
N THR A 29 8.43 -12.72 -7.40
CA THR A 29 8.88 -12.06 -6.18
C THR A 29 7.68 -11.54 -5.41
N ASN A 30 7.56 -11.91 -4.14
CA ASN A 30 6.53 -11.37 -3.27
C ASN A 30 7.03 -10.08 -2.63
N VAL A 31 6.33 -8.99 -2.91
CA VAL A 31 6.53 -7.67 -2.31
C VAL A 31 5.50 -7.53 -1.19
N ILE A 32 5.98 -7.56 0.05
CA ILE A 32 5.13 -7.64 1.25
C ILE A 32 5.28 -6.34 2.02
N PHE A 33 4.19 -5.68 2.36
CA PHE A 33 4.20 -4.47 3.20
C PHE A 33 2.81 -4.18 3.75
N ASP A 34 2.77 -3.41 4.82
CA ASP A 34 1.53 -2.91 5.39
C ASP A 34 1.35 -1.44 4.98
N VAL A 35 0.11 -1.03 4.77
CA VAL A 35 -0.24 0.38 4.57
C VAL A 35 -1.20 0.83 5.65
N CYS A 36 -1.07 2.08 6.07
CA CYS A 36 -2.02 2.70 6.97
C CYS A 36 -2.66 3.92 6.29
N VAL A 37 -3.99 4.00 6.36
CA VAL A 37 -4.81 5.09 5.80
C VAL A 37 -5.78 5.65 6.84
N PRO A 38 -6.29 6.89 6.69
CA PRO A 38 -7.34 7.43 7.54
C PRO A 38 -8.65 6.62 7.47
N PHE A 39 -9.48 6.68 8.51
CA PHE A 39 -10.78 5.99 8.52
C PHE A 39 -11.75 6.49 7.43
N ASP A 40 -11.67 7.76 7.07
CA ASP A 40 -12.46 8.40 6.02
C ASP A 40 -11.74 8.42 4.67
N PHE A 41 -10.80 7.50 4.45
CA PHE A 41 -10.07 7.41 3.20
C PHE A 41 -11.03 7.16 2.02
N GLN A 42 -10.75 7.83 0.90
CA GLN A 42 -11.67 7.92 -0.24
C GLN A 42 -11.92 6.60 -1.00
N TRP A 43 -11.07 5.59 -0.79
CA TRP A 43 -11.20 4.28 -1.44
C TRP A 43 -11.44 3.21 -0.39
N SER A 44 -12.23 2.20 -0.77
CA SER A 44 -12.31 0.97 0.03
C SER A 44 -10.97 0.23 0.03
N ASP A 45 -10.74 -0.59 1.05
CA ASP A 45 -9.53 -1.43 1.17
C ASP A 45 -9.31 -2.25 -0.10
N SER A 46 -10.38 -2.82 -0.64
CA SER A 46 -10.37 -3.61 -1.88
C SER A 46 -9.84 -2.80 -3.07
N GLU A 47 -10.32 -1.56 -3.22
CA GLU A 47 -9.89 -0.67 -4.30
C GLU A 47 -8.46 -0.19 -4.10
N LEU A 48 -8.07 0.11 -2.87
CA LEU A 48 -6.69 0.47 -2.52
C LEU A 48 -5.74 -0.68 -2.85
N ILE A 49 -6.09 -1.90 -2.42
CA ILE A 49 -5.32 -3.12 -2.72
C ILE A 49 -5.18 -3.33 -4.22
N GLN A 50 -6.27 -3.19 -4.97
CA GLN A 50 -6.24 -3.35 -6.40
C GLN A 50 -5.36 -2.30 -7.08
N ARG A 51 -5.49 -1.02 -6.72
CA ARG A 51 -4.69 0.08 -7.29
C ARG A 51 -3.19 -0.10 -7.04
N ILE A 52 -2.83 -0.43 -5.80
CA ILE A 52 -1.44 -0.68 -5.41
C ILE A 52 -0.89 -1.91 -6.15
N SER A 53 -1.62 -3.02 -6.15
CA SER A 53 -1.18 -4.26 -6.80
C SER A 53 -0.99 -4.08 -8.31
N GLN A 54 -1.89 -3.35 -8.97
CA GLN A 54 -1.74 -3.00 -10.38
C GLN A 54 -0.54 -2.09 -10.63
N GLY A 55 -0.29 -1.13 -9.74
CA GLY A 55 0.89 -0.27 -9.80
C GLY A 55 2.19 -1.05 -9.72
N ILE A 56 2.29 -1.97 -8.75
CA ILE A 56 3.47 -2.83 -8.57
C ILE A 56 3.65 -3.79 -9.76
N SER A 57 2.58 -4.40 -10.26
CA SER A 57 2.64 -5.27 -11.43
C SER A 57 3.09 -4.52 -12.70
N ARG A 58 2.83 -3.21 -12.80
CA ARG A 58 3.36 -2.37 -13.89
C ARG A 58 4.84 -2.06 -13.75
N LEU A 59 5.40 -2.07 -12.53
CA LEU A 59 6.85 -1.95 -12.31
C LEU A 59 7.57 -3.22 -12.79
N ASP A 60 7.04 -4.38 -12.43
CA ASP A 60 7.50 -5.68 -12.91
C ASP A 60 6.33 -6.70 -12.83
N PRO A 61 5.96 -7.37 -13.93
CA PRO A 61 4.87 -8.35 -13.93
C PRO A 61 5.16 -9.59 -13.08
N THR A 62 6.42 -9.81 -12.68
CA THR A 62 6.82 -10.88 -11.75
C THR A 62 6.66 -10.50 -10.28
N TYR A 63 6.28 -9.26 -9.97
CA TYR A 63 6.07 -8.80 -8.59
C TYR A 63 4.62 -9.01 -8.15
N PHE A 64 4.46 -9.79 -7.09
CA PHE A 64 3.17 -10.09 -6.48
C PHE A 64 3.07 -9.35 -5.15
N THR A 65 2.02 -8.56 -5.01
CA THR A 65 1.81 -7.72 -3.83
C THR A 65 1.09 -8.50 -2.75
N VAL A 66 1.64 -8.53 -1.55
CA VAL A 66 1.00 -9.04 -0.34
C VAL A 66 0.88 -7.86 0.63
N LEU A 67 -0.34 -7.45 0.89
CA LEU A 67 -0.63 -6.13 1.45
C LEU A 67 -1.68 -6.25 2.55
N THR A 68 -1.39 -5.67 3.71
CA THR A 68 -2.37 -5.44 4.78
C THR A 68 -2.74 -3.97 4.84
N VAL A 69 -4.04 -3.67 4.94
CA VAL A 69 -4.53 -2.30 5.08
C VAL A 69 -4.97 -2.09 6.53
N ASP A 70 -4.26 -1.22 7.23
CA ASP A 70 -4.62 -0.71 8.53
C ASP A 70 -5.30 0.65 8.43
N HIS A 71 -6.15 0.95 9.40
CA HIS A 71 -6.82 2.25 9.50
C HIS A 71 -6.36 2.98 10.75
N ASP A 72 -5.82 4.18 10.58
CA ASP A 72 -5.44 5.01 11.71
C ASP A 72 -6.69 5.53 12.43
N TYR A 73 -6.92 5.03 13.65
CA TYR A 73 -7.99 5.44 14.55
C TYR A 73 -7.65 6.78 15.23
N VAL A 74 -7.37 7.83 14.47
CA VAL A 74 -7.36 9.19 15.03
C VAL A 74 -8.71 9.82 14.70
N PRO A 75 -9.76 9.64 15.53
CA PRO A 75 -11.00 10.35 15.34
C PRO A 75 -10.69 11.85 15.32
N HIS A 76 -11.05 12.53 14.22
CA HIS A 76 -11.00 13.98 14.07
C HIS A 76 -12.01 14.71 15.00
N LEU A 77 -12.20 14.23 16.23
CA LEU A 77 -13.04 14.84 17.27
C LEU A 77 -12.23 15.69 18.27
N ALA A 78 -10.93 15.90 18.03
CA ALA A 78 -10.06 16.71 18.90
C ALA A 78 -9.57 18.01 18.24
N LYS A 79 -10.34 18.60 17.32
CA LYS A 79 -10.16 20.01 16.94
C LYS A 79 -11.38 20.79 17.42
N LYS A 80 -11.33 21.21 18.67
CA LYS A 80 -12.24 22.18 19.28
C LYS A 80 -11.64 23.57 19.17
#